data_AF-A0A4R2J603-F1
#
_entry.id   AF-A0A4R2J603-F1
#
_cell.length_a   1.000
_cell.length_b   1.000
_cell.length_c   1.000
_cell.angle_alpha   90.00
_cell.angle_beta   90.00
_cell.angle_gamma   90.00
#
_symmetry.space_group_name_H-M   'P 1'
#
loop_
_entity.id
_entity.type
_entity.pdbx_description
1 polymer ?
#
loop_
_entity_poly.entity_id
_entity_poly.type
_entity_poly.pdbx_seq_one_letter_code
_entity_poly.pdbx_strand_id
1 'polypeptide(L)'
;MPTHPEHLLSEKESRPVARPRLRCLSSETAEGADAEAATDLLLQMDSSDRRLRAAGRAMRDHARYCERNRLPVDRPVIARLTEAIENARTRIAQERVLLAGHGTSDRPELLSSGELVLRFALATYGYVRDALEWCVPACAQSHAVQFFDPVVQRTPVPAHARYGEASVREVERQTADLLGLPGTHTISATSSGQAAYTLVEAVLLRERLRPGDLVLTASTLHHEAADQLTALPFIRTLQVAGHTVDDLLAAVVRYQPRCLFLAPLGSTARQHIVDVGALLRRLTNVATQITVVIDGTTMSGALPGEVFSQSRGVEVIYYESASTYLQLGLDTAMAGIVAHPVALQGAFARQRAATSTVLYRHGADLFPRYTSEIHRRRMLRVGRNAEHVATALAENAAVSELGVVCHPSLPGHPDAHLARRLPHAGGCVTFWFHDPGRNRRADLDGVCACVLANARALGVQLTAGVGFGFSVPRLCVLPAGVGPTDDTPCYLRLSVGDRGDQLHLLVDAVASAVTDPVARVLAG
;
A
#
# COMPACT_ATOMS: atom_id res chain seq x y z
N MET A 1 -1.57 64.77 30.70
CA MET A 1 -3.03 64.99 30.81
C MET A 1 -3.60 64.99 29.39
N PRO A 2 -4.76 64.39 29.07
CA PRO A 2 -5.70 63.62 29.92
C PRO A 2 -6.11 62.22 29.35
N THR A 3 -6.78 61.46 30.22
CA THR A 3 -7.89 60.50 30.01
C THR A 3 -7.75 59.22 29.17
N HIS A 4 -7.93 58.09 29.88
CA HIS A 4 -8.36 56.77 29.43
C HIS A 4 -9.59 56.79 28.48
N PRO A 5 -9.78 55.70 27.72
CA PRO A 5 -10.92 54.83 28.05
C PRO A 5 -10.61 53.33 28.08
N GLU A 6 -11.18 52.73 29.13
CA GLU A 6 -11.72 51.37 29.33
C GLU A 6 -11.53 50.31 28.23
N HIS A 7 -10.76 49.27 28.57
CA HIS A 7 -10.78 47.98 27.88
C HIS A 7 -11.87 47.08 28.47
N LEU A 8 -12.89 46.80 27.66
CA LEU A 8 -13.82 45.69 27.85
C LEU A 8 -13.09 44.36 27.63
N LEU A 9 -12.89 43.61 28.72
CA LEU A 9 -12.50 42.20 28.70
C LEU A 9 -13.68 41.37 28.18
N SER A 10 -13.54 40.86 26.95
CA SER A 10 -14.37 39.77 26.45
C SER A 10 -13.69 38.45 26.84
N GLU A 11 -14.24 37.79 27.86
CA GLU A 11 -14.04 36.37 28.12
C GLU A 11 -14.52 35.57 26.90
N LYS A 12 -13.58 35.16 26.05
CA LYS A 12 -13.83 34.06 25.10
C LYS A 12 -13.61 32.77 25.85
N GLU A 13 -14.71 32.20 26.34
CA GLU A 13 -14.82 30.81 26.78
C GLU A 13 -14.16 29.89 25.74
N SER A 14 -13.00 29.35 26.09
CA SER A 14 -12.34 28.28 25.37
C SER A 14 -13.19 27.02 25.52
N ARG A 15 -14.09 26.78 24.55
CA ARG A 15 -14.76 25.48 24.43
C ARG A 15 -13.68 24.40 24.26
N PRO A 16 -13.64 23.38 25.12
CA PRO A 16 -12.70 22.29 24.95
C PRO A 16 -13.06 21.55 23.66
N VAL A 17 -12.10 21.47 22.74
CA VAL A 17 -12.17 20.60 21.57
C VAL A 17 -12.36 19.18 22.10
N ALA A 18 -13.54 18.61 21.85
CA ALA A 18 -13.86 17.25 22.23
C ALA A 18 -12.87 16.30 21.55
N ARG A 19 -11.93 15.75 22.33
CA ARG A 19 -11.11 14.63 21.89
C ARG A 19 -12.05 13.47 21.55
N PRO A 20 -11.89 12.79 20.41
CA PRO A 20 -12.64 11.57 20.17
C PRO A 20 -12.21 10.57 21.24
N ARG A 21 -13.15 10.20 22.12
CA ARG A 21 -12.98 9.06 23.01
C ARG A 21 -12.87 7.82 22.13
N LEU A 22 -11.66 7.31 21.95
CA LEU A 22 -11.41 5.97 21.43
C LEU A 22 -12.16 4.99 22.34
N ARG A 23 -13.29 4.49 21.84
CA ARG A 23 -13.99 3.36 22.46
C ARG A 23 -13.03 2.16 22.38
N CYS A 24 -12.70 1.62 23.54
CA CYS A 24 -12.25 0.25 23.69
C CYS A 24 -13.26 -0.66 22.97
N LEU A 25 -12.77 -1.56 22.12
CA LEU A 25 -13.55 -2.42 21.24
C LEU A 25 -14.66 -3.14 22.02
N SER A 26 -15.91 -2.71 21.78
CA SER A 26 -17.06 -3.58 21.96
C SER A 26 -17.02 -4.60 20.82
N SER A 27 -17.37 -5.85 21.15
CA SER A 27 -17.54 -7.01 20.29
C SER A 27 -18.44 -6.74 19.07
N GLU A 28 -17.94 -6.05 18.06
CA GLU A 28 -18.47 -6.19 16.71
C GLU A 28 -18.12 -7.62 16.26
N THR A 29 -19.15 -8.46 16.19
CA THR A 29 -19.08 -9.84 15.75
C THR A 29 -18.51 -9.89 14.32
N ALA A 30 -17.87 -11.00 13.93
CA ALA A 30 -17.36 -11.22 12.56
C ALA A 30 -18.40 -10.87 11.48
N GLU A 31 -19.69 -11.02 11.82
CA GLU A 31 -20.88 -10.62 11.07
C GLU A 31 -20.86 -9.18 10.51
N GLY A 32 -20.30 -8.21 11.24
CA GLY A 32 -20.25 -6.81 10.79
C GLY A 32 -19.16 -6.54 9.76
N ALA A 33 -18.06 -7.31 9.79
CA ALA A 33 -16.89 -7.05 8.97
C ALA A 33 -17.12 -7.39 7.48
N ASP A 34 -17.80 -8.50 7.19
CA ASP A 34 -18.03 -8.92 5.80
C ASP A 34 -19.15 -8.12 5.12
N ALA A 35 -20.16 -7.68 5.88
CA ALA A 35 -21.17 -6.74 5.39
C ALA A 35 -20.53 -5.39 5.00
N GLU A 36 -19.55 -4.91 5.76
CA GLU A 36 -18.75 -3.73 5.38
C GLU A 36 -17.91 -3.99 4.12
N ALA A 37 -17.27 -5.16 4.00
CA ALA A 37 -16.47 -5.52 2.82
C ALA A 37 -17.34 -5.58 1.55
N ALA A 38 -18.53 -6.18 1.62
CA ALA A 38 -19.50 -6.18 0.53
C ALA A 38 -19.97 -4.77 0.18
N THR A 39 -20.23 -3.93 1.17
CA THR A 39 -20.59 -2.51 0.97
C THR A 39 -19.49 -1.76 0.22
N ASP A 40 -18.23 -1.92 0.64
CA ASP A 40 -17.09 -1.30 -0.02
C ASP A 40 -16.94 -1.80 -1.47
N LEU A 41 -17.13 -3.10 -1.69
CA LEU A 41 -17.08 -3.72 -3.03
C LEU A 41 -18.20 -3.20 -3.94
N LEU A 42 -19.42 -3.04 -3.43
CA LEU A 42 -20.53 -2.42 -4.14
C LEU A 42 -20.20 -0.98 -4.55
N LEU A 43 -19.60 -0.18 -3.66
CA LEU A 43 -19.17 1.18 -3.99
C LEU A 43 -18.09 1.19 -5.09
N GLN A 44 -17.18 0.22 -5.07
CA GLN A 44 -16.17 0.05 -6.13
C GLN A 44 -16.80 -0.36 -7.47
N MET A 45 -17.78 -1.24 -7.45
CA MET A 45 -18.55 -1.61 -8.65
C MET A 45 -19.28 -0.41 -9.26
N ASP A 46 -19.89 0.44 -8.43
CA ASP A 46 -20.53 1.69 -8.89
C ASP A 46 -19.52 2.66 -9.52
N SER A 47 -18.33 2.75 -8.92
CA SER A 47 -17.23 3.55 -9.45
C SER A 47 -16.80 3.03 -10.84
N SER A 48 -16.63 1.72 -10.99
CA SER A 48 -16.24 1.07 -12.24
C SER A 48 -17.32 1.18 -13.33
N ASP A 49 -18.61 1.00 -13.02
CA ASP A 49 -19.69 1.21 -13.99
C ASP A 49 -19.72 2.66 -14.50
N ARG A 50 -19.54 3.66 -13.64
CA ARG A 50 -19.43 5.07 -14.06
C ARG A 50 -18.27 5.30 -15.02
N ARG A 51 -17.11 4.69 -14.76
CA ARG A 51 -15.92 4.79 -15.63
C ARG A 51 -16.14 4.11 -16.98
N LEU A 52 -16.75 2.92 -17.00
CA LEU A 52 -17.13 2.22 -18.23
C LEU A 52 -18.10 3.05 -19.08
N ARG A 53 -19.12 3.66 -18.45
CA ARG A 53 -20.02 4.60 -19.16
C ARG A 53 -19.30 5.81 -19.72
N ALA A 54 -18.33 6.35 -18.98
CA ALA A 54 -17.51 7.49 -19.42
C ALA A 54 -16.62 7.11 -20.61
N ALA A 55 -15.99 5.94 -20.59
CA ALA A 55 -15.23 5.40 -21.72
C ALA A 55 -16.12 5.23 -22.97
N GLY A 56 -17.33 4.70 -22.80
CA GLY A 56 -18.29 4.57 -23.90
C GLY A 56 -18.72 5.92 -24.49
N ARG A 57 -18.81 6.99 -23.68
CA ARG A 57 -19.02 8.36 -24.19
C ARG A 57 -17.79 8.87 -24.95
N ALA A 58 -16.60 8.74 -24.36
CA ALA A 58 -15.35 9.18 -24.98
C ALA A 58 -15.11 8.52 -26.35
N MET A 59 -15.43 7.23 -26.48
CA MET A 59 -15.35 6.50 -27.75
C MET A 59 -16.32 7.02 -28.80
N ARG A 60 -17.56 7.36 -28.42
CA ARG A 60 -18.51 8.01 -29.34
C ARG A 60 -18.04 9.39 -29.77
N ASP A 61 -17.45 10.15 -28.86
CA ASP A 61 -16.91 11.48 -29.16
C ASP A 61 -15.68 11.40 -30.07
N HIS A 62 -14.82 10.40 -29.85
CA HIS A 62 -13.71 10.05 -30.75
C HIS A 62 -14.21 9.74 -32.17
N ALA A 63 -15.15 8.81 -32.32
CA ALA A 63 -15.70 8.44 -33.62
C ALA A 63 -16.33 9.63 -34.35
N ARG A 64 -17.12 10.45 -33.64
CA ARG A 64 -17.70 11.69 -34.20
C ARG A 64 -16.65 12.70 -34.61
N TYR A 65 -15.57 12.84 -33.84
CA TYR A 65 -14.47 13.73 -34.18
C TYR A 65 -13.80 13.26 -35.48
N CYS A 66 -13.48 11.98 -35.58
CA CYS A 66 -12.85 11.42 -36.77
C CYS A 66 -13.74 11.57 -38.01
N GLU A 67 -15.05 11.29 -37.90
CA GLU A 67 -16.02 11.50 -38.99
C GLU A 67 -16.07 12.96 -39.45
N ARG A 68 -16.16 13.92 -38.52
CA ARG A 68 -16.18 15.36 -38.82
C ARG A 68 -14.92 15.85 -39.52
N ASN A 69 -13.77 15.26 -39.18
CA ASN A 69 -12.47 15.65 -39.72
C ASN A 69 -12.01 14.74 -40.88
N ARG A 70 -12.87 13.85 -41.38
CA ARG A 70 -12.57 12.90 -42.48
C ARG A 70 -11.35 12.00 -42.18
N LEU A 71 -11.17 11.64 -40.91
CA LEU A 71 -10.17 10.68 -40.46
C LEU A 71 -10.75 9.25 -40.46
N PRO A 72 -9.94 8.22 -40.70
CA PRO A 72 -10.42 6.84 -40.71
C PRO A 72 -10.93 6.41 -39.33
N VAL A 73 -12.04 5.67 -39.31
CA VAL A 73 -12.59 5.02 -38.11
C VAL A 73 -12.84 3.56 -38.43
N ASP A 74 -12.25 2.66 -37.66
CA ASP A 74 -12.53 1.24 -37.75
C ASP A 74 -13.84 0.92 -37.00
N ARG A 75 -14.96 0.91 -37.72
CA ARG A 75 -16.29 0.65 -37.16
C ARG A 75 -16.41 -0.73 -36.50
N PRO A 76 -15.91 -1.83 -37.10
CA PRO A 76 -15.84 -3.13 -36.44
C PRO A 76 -15.15 -3.09 -35.08
N VAL A 77 -14.00 -2.42 -34.96
CA VAL A 77 -13.29 -2.27 -33.68
C VAL A 77 -14.15 -1.50 -32.67
N ILE A 78 -14.72 -0.35 -33.05
CA ILE A 78 -15.58 0.45 -32.16
C ILE A 78 -16.80 -0.35 -31.68
N ALA A 79 -17.42 -1.15 -32.56
CA ALA A 79 -18.54 -2.01 -32.20
C ALA A 79 -18.13 -3.07 -31.18
N ARG A 80 -16.98 -3.72 -31.37
CA ARG A 80 -16.45 -4.73 -30.44
C ARG A 80 -16.11 -4.14 -29.07
N LEU A 81 -15.51 -2.95 -29.04
CA LEU A 81 -15.23 -2.23 -27.79
C LEU A 81 -16.53 -1.82 -27.07
N THR A 82 -17.55 -1.42 -27.81
CA THR A 82 -18.89 -1.13 -27.25
C THR A 82 -19.49 -2.37 -26.59
N GLU A 83 -19.44 -3.51 -27.27
CA GLU A 83 -19.92 -4.79 -26.74
C GLU A 83 -19.17 -5.20 -25.46
N ALA A 84 -17.85 -5.03 -25.43
CA ALA A 84 -17.04 -5.30 -24.24
C ALA A 84 -17.49 -4.45 -23.03
N ILE A 85 -17.75 -3.16 -23.23
CA ILE A 85 -18.29 -2.27 -22.19
C ILE A 85 -19.64 -2.79 -21.68
N GLU A 86 -20.59 -3.08 -22.57
CA GLU A 86 -21.92 -3.54 -22.17
C GLU A 86 -21.89 -4.91 -21.47
N ASN A 87 -21.01 -5.81 -21.89
CA ASN A 87 -20.79 -7.09 -21.22
C ASN A 87 -20.26 -6.90 -19.80
N ALA A 88 -19.24 -6.05 -19.61
CA ALA A 88 -18.70 -5.74 -18.28
C ALA A 88 -19.75 -5.10 -17.38
N ARG A 89 -20.52 -4.13 -17.89
CA ARG A 89 -21.58 -3.47 -17.13
C ARG A 89 -22.71 -4.42 -16.76
N THR A 90 -23.09 -5.34 -17.65
CA THR A 90 -24.07 -6.40 -17.36
C THR A 90 -23.59 -7.31 -16.24
N ARG A 91 -22.31 -7.71 -16.28
CA ARG A 91 -21.72 -8.54 -15.23
C ARG A 91 -21.65 -7.83 -13.87
N ILE A 92 -21.27 -6.55 -13.87
CA ILE A 92 -21.37 -5.70 -12.67
C ILE A 92 -22.80 -5.69 -12.14
N ALA A 93 -23.80 -5.41 -12.99
CA ALA A 93 -25.19 -5.31 -12.55
C ALA A 93 -25.71 -6.61 -11.94
N GLN A 94 -25.36 -7.76 -12.53
CA GLN A 94 -25.71 -9.08 -12.01
C GLN A 94 -25.06 -9.34 -10.66
N GLU A 95 -23.75 -9.11 -10.54
CA GLU A 95 -23.02 -9.37 -9.31
C GLU A 95 -23.44 -8.43 -8.17
N ARG A 96 -23.78 -7.18 -8.49
CA ARG A 96 -24.32 -6.23 -7.53
C ARG A 96 -25.62 -6.70 -6.89
N VAL A 97 -26.51 -7.35 -7.65
CA VAL A 97 -27.76 -7.89 -7.11
C VAL A 97 -27.47 -9.01 -6.11
N LEU A 98 -26.50 -9.87 -6.42
CA LEU A 98 -26.07 -10.94 -5.51
C LEU A 98 -25.43 -10.36 -4.23
N LEU A 99 -24.50 -9.41 -4.38
CA LEU A 99 -23.82 -8.76 -3.25
C LEU A 99 -24.71 -7.85 -2.40
N ALA A 100 -25.74 -7.21 -2.99
CA ALA A 100 -26.67 -6.36 -2.24
C ALA A 100 -27.56 -7.17 -1.29
N GLY A 101 -27.77 -8.45 -1.60
CA GLY A 101 -28.40 -9.42 -0.70
C GLY A 101 -27.44 -10.05 0.30
N HIS A 102 -26.16 -9.66 0.30
CA HIS A 102 -25.14 -10.35 1.07
C HIS A 102 -25.39 -10.25 2.58
N GLY A 103 -25.55 -11.41 3.22
CA GLY A 103 -25.74 -11.56 4.66
C GLY A 103 -24.78 -12.56 5.28
N THR A 104 -24.91 -12.76 6.58
CA THR A 104 -24.00 -13.54 7.44
C THR A 104 -24.00 -15.05 7.18
N SER A 105 -24.97 -15.57 6.42
CA SER A 105 -25.08 -17.00 6.09
C SER A 105 -24.67 -17.32 4.64
N ASP A 106 -24.17 -16.32 3.92
CA ASP A 106 -23.79 -16.50 2.53
C ASP A 106 -22.41 -17.13 2.38
N ARG A 107 -22.18 -17.63 1.18
CA ARG A 107 -20.98 -18.34 0.79
C ARG A 107 -19.75 -17.41 0.78
N PRO A 108 -18.63 -17.77 1.42
CA PRO A 108 -17.36 -17.02 1.38
C PRO A 108 -16.87 -16.71 -0.05
N GLU A 109 -17.29 -17.52 -1.01
CA GLU A 109 -16.96 -17.36 -2.43
C GLU A 109 -17.62 -16.12 -3.06
N LEU A 110 -18.69 -15.55 -2.47
CA LEU A 110 -19.42 -14.44 -3.07
C LEU A 110 -18.56 -13.16 -3.13
N LEU A 111 -17.84 -12.83 -2.06
CA LEU A 111 -16.92 -11.68 -2.06
C LEU A 111 -15.81 -11.85 -3.10
N SER A 112 -15.27 -13.07 -3.23
CA SER A 112 -14.22 -13.40 -4.19
C SER A 112 -14.72 -13.38 -5.64
N SER A 113 -15.97 -13.81 -5.89
CA SER A 113 -16.66 -13.63 -7.17
C SER A 113 -16.85 -12.15 -7.49
N GLY A 114 -17.28 -11.36 -6.51
CA GLY A 114 -17.43 -9.91 -6.64
C GLY A 114 -16.13 -9.20 -7.01
N GLU A 115 -15.03 -9.56 -6.37
CA GLU A 115 -13.70 -9.04 -6.70
C GLU A 115 -13.26 -9.44 -8.11
N LEU A 116 -13.53 -10.67 -8.54
CA LEU A 116 -13.24 -11.12 -9.91
C LEU A 116 -14.00 -10.28 -10.95
N VAL A 117 -15.30 -10.01 -10.71
CA VAL A 117 -16.10 -9.15 -11.58
C VAL A 117 -15.56 -7.72 -11.59
N LEU A 118 -15.13 -7.19 -10.45
CA LEU A 118 -14.51 -5.87 -10.37
C LEU A 118 -13.18 -5.82 -11.15
N ARG A 119 -12.32 -6.82 -11.01
CA ARG A 119 -11.07 -6.95 -11.77
C ARG A 119 -11.34 -7.02 -13.26
N PHE A 120 -12.35 -7.80 -13.67
CA PHE A 120 -12.80 -7.87 -15.06
C PHE A 120 -13.27 -6.51 -15.59
N ALA A 121 -14.02 -5.74 -14.79
CA ALA A 121 -14.47 -4.40 -15.17
C ALA A 121 -13.30 -3.42 -15.34
N LEU A 122 -12.33 -3.43 -14.42
CA LEU A 122 -11.12 -2.61 -14.50
C LEU A 122 -10.27 -2.98 -15.73
N ALA A 123 -10.07 -4.28 -15.97
CA ALA A 123 -9.37 -4.79 -17.14
C ALA A 123 -10.08 -4.38 -18.46
N THR A 124 -11.41 -4.48 -18.49
CA THR A 124 -12.21 -4.05 -19.65
C THR A 124 -12.08 -2.55 -19.90
N TYR A 125 -12.09 -1.74 -18.83
CA TYR A 125 -11.88 -0.30 -18.96
C TYR A 125 -10.49 0.03 -19.52
N GLY A 126 -9.44 -0.60 -19.00
CA GLY A 126 -8.08 -0.45 -19.55
C GLY A 126 -7.99 -0.88 -21.01
N TYR A 127 -8.51 -2.07 -21.34
CA TYR A 127 -8.56 -2.61 -22.70
C TYR A 127 -9.22 -1.65 -23.70
N VAL A 128 -10.39 -1.10 -23.37
CA VAL A 128 -11.13 -0.18 -24.26
C VAL A 128 -10.32 1.08 -24.54
N ARG A 129 -9.68 1.65 -23.52
CA ARG A 129 -8.88 2.86 -23.69
C ARG A 129 -7.60 2.59 -24.47
N ASP A 130 -6.91 1.50 -24.16
CA ASP A 130 -5.63 1.18 -24.79
C ASP A 130 -5.77 0.69 -26.23
N ALA A 131 -6.93 0.15 -26.61
CA ALA A 131 -7.21 -0.20 -28.01
C ALA A 131 -7.27 1.02 -28.93
N LEU A 132 -7.59 2.21 -28.40
CA LEU A 132 -7.77 3.42 -29.19
C LEU A 132 -6.66 4.46 -28.95
N GLU A 133 -6.03 4.45 -27.78
CA GLU A 133 -5.02 5.46 -27.47
C GLU A 133 -3.56 5.00 -27.56
N TRP A 134 -2.77 5.85 -28.19
CA TRP A 134 -1.34 5.71 -28.40
C TRP A 134 -0.54 6.19 -27.19
N CYS A 135 0.64 5.60 -26.97
CA CYS A 135 1.55 6.02 -25.89
C CYS A 135 2.18 7.40 -26.12
N VAL A 136 2.22 7.83 -27.39
CA VAL A 136 2.67 9.14 -27.83
C VAL A 136 1.61 9.65 -28.81
N PRO A 137 0.49 10.18 -28.30
CA PRO A 137 -0.58 10.60 -29.18
C PRO A 137 -0.15 11.80 -30.04
N ALA A 138 -0.49 11.76 -31.32
CA ALA A 138 -0.16 12.83 -32.26
C ALA A 138 -0.96 14.10 -31.91
N CYS A 139 -0.33 15.27 -31.97
CA CYS A 139 -1.00 16.57 -31.73
C CYS A 139 -1.63 17.17 -33.00
N ALA A 140 -1.35 16.60 -34.17
CA ALA A 140 -1.95 16.92 -35.46
C ALA A 140 -1.84 15.71 -36.39
N GLN A 141 -2.72 15.61 -37.38
CA GLN A 141 -2.78 14.44 -38.26
C GLN A 141 -3.44 14.75 -39.61
N SER A 142 -2.99 14.05 -40.66
CA SER A 142 -3.52 14.17 -42.02
C SER A 142 -4.57 13.09 -42.32
N HIS A 143 -4.15 11.81 -42.37
CA HIS A 143 -5.01 10.68 -42.74
C HIS A 143 -4.87 9.44 -41.84
N ALA A 144 -4.06 9.51 -40.78
CA ALA A 144 -3.90 8.45 -39.80
C ALA A 144 -4.38 8.93 -38.43
N VAL A 145 -5.09 8.07 -37.70
CA VAL A 145 -5.56 8.36 -36.34
C VAL A 145 -4.56 7.81 -35.33
N GLN A 146 -3.92 8.71 -34.58
CA GLN A 146 -2.94 8.38 -33.54
C GLN A 146 -3.26 9.08 -32.20
N PHE A 147 -4.52 9.09 -31.80
CA PHE A 147 -5.00 9.65 -30.53
C PHE A 147 -6.35 9.04 -30.19
N PHE A 148 -6.76 9.10 -28.92
CA PHE A 148 -8.12 8.77 -28.54
C PHE A 148 -8.88 10.00 -28.06
N ASP A 149 -8.28 10.77 -27.13
CA ASP A 149 -8.93 11.97 -26.58
C ASP A 149 -8.83 13.16 -27.56
N PRO A 150 -9.96 13.65 -28.11
CA PRO A 150 -9.95 14.80 -29.02
C PRO A 150 -9.40 16.09 -28.40
N VAL A 151 -9.32 16.19 -27.07
CA VAL A 151 -8.70 17.34 -26.38
C VAL A 151 -7.21 17.46 -26.71
N VAL A 152 -6.51 16.34 -26.93
CA VAL A 152 -5.07 16.34 -27.28
C VAL A 152 -4.82 17.04 -28.61
N GLN A 153 -5.79 17.02 -29.54
CA GLN A 153 -5.71 17.69 -30.85
C GLN A 153 -5.77 19.23 -30.75
N ARG A 154 -6.03 19.77 -29.56
CA ARG A 154 -6.09 21.22 -29.32
C ARG A 154 -4.85 21.75 -28.62
N THR A 155 -3.88 20.89 -28.32
CA THR A 155 -2.69 21.26 -27.55
C THR A 155 -1.46 21.30 -28.46
N PRO A 156 -0.71 22.42 -28.52
CA PRO A 156 0.46 22.53 -29.39
C PRO A 156 1.70 21.77 -28.85
N VAL A 157 1.62 21.23 -27.63
CA VAL A 157 2.71 20.51 -26.97
C VAL A 157 2.56 19.01 -27.23
N PRO A 158 3.59 18.33 -27.77
CA PRO A 158 3.58 16.88 -27.94
C PRO A 158 3.29 16.17 -26.62
N ALA A 159 2.21 15.41 -26.58
CA ALA A 159 1.86 14.57 -25.44
C ALA A 159 2.72 13.31 -25.48
N HIS A 160 3.38 13.01 -24.38
CA HIS A 160 4.15 11.78 -24.22
C HIS A 160 3.91 11.26 -22.81
N ALA A 161 3.44 10.01 -22.71
CA ALA A 161 3.04 9.40 -21.44
C ALA A 161 4.11 9.45 -20.33
N ARG A 162 5.39 9.53 -20.73
CA ARG A 162 6.53 9.68 -19.81
C ARG A 162 6.49 10.97 -18.99
N TYR A 163 5.91 12.04 -19.53
CA TYR A 163 5.87 13.36 -18.88
C TYR A 163 4.57 13.63 -18.12
N GLY A 164 3.57 12.76 -18.28
CA GLY A 164 2.35 12.81 -17.49
C GLY A 164 1.11 12.41 -18.27
N GLU A 165 0.20 11.74 -17.58
CA GLU A 165 -1.07 11.26 -18.09
C GLU A 165 -2.20 11.63 -17.15
N ALA A 166 -3.41 11.84 -17.68
CA ALA A 166 -4.56 12.22 -16.86
C ALA A 166 -4.94 11.14 -15.84
N SER A 167 -4.89 9.86 -16.22
CA SER A 167 -5.18 8.75 -15.30
C SER A 167 -4.13 8.60 -14.20
N VAL A 168 -2.87 8.91 -14.49
CA VAL A 168 -1.79 8.92 -13.50
C VAL A 168 -2.01 10.05 -12.49
N ARG A 169 -2.34 11.26 -12.97
CA ARG A 169 -2.68 12.40 -12.09
C ARG A 169 -3.87 12.10 -11.17
N GLU A 170 -4.82 11.28 -11.63
CA GLU A 170 -5.94 10.85 -10.79
C GLU A 170 -5.50 9.94 -9.65
N VAL A 171 -4.57 9.00 -9.90
CA VAL A 171 -3.95 8.17 -8.85
C VAL A 171 -3.15 9.05 -7.87
N GLU A 172 -2.35 9.98 -8.39
CA GLU A 172 -1.56 10.92 -7.57
C GLU A 172 -2.46 11.77 -6.66
N ARG A 173 -3.58 12.28 -7.18
CA ARG A 173 -4.54 13.06 -6.40
C ARG A 173 -5.26 12.20 -5.35
N GLN A 174 -5.77 11.02 -5.74
CA GLN A 174 -6.45 10.11 -4.81
C GLN A 174 -5.54 9.72 -3.64
N THR A 175 -4.27 9.44 -3.92
CA THR A 175 -3.30 9.05 -2.89
C THR A 175 -2.84 10.24 -2.03
N ALA A 176 -2.74 11.45 -2.60
CA ALA A 176 -2.53 12.67 -1.82
C ALA A 176 -3.68 12.94 -0.84
N ASP A 177 -4.93 12.79 -1.31
CA ASP A 177 -6.15 12.92 -0.49
C ASP A 177 -6.22 11.83 0.61
N LEU A 178 -5.74 10.62 0.33
CA LEU A 178 -5.67 9.52 1.29
C LEU A 178 -4.65 9.76 2.40
N LEU A 179 -3.45 10.24 2.04
CA LEU A 179 -2.38 10.53 3.00
C LEU A 179 -2.61 11.85 3.76
N GLY A 180 -3.64 12.62 3.39
CA GLY A 180 -3.91 13.92 4.00
C GLY A 180 -2.74 14.89 3.82
N LEU A 181 -2.12 14.90 2.63
CA LEU A 181 -0.90 15.68 2.42
C LEU A 181 -1.17 17.19 2.56
N PRO A 182 -0.28 17.92 3.27
CA PRO A 182 -0.34 19.37 3.27
C PRO A 182 0.01 19.91 1.87
N GLY A 183 -0.40 21.14 1.57
CA GLY A 183 -0.08 21.80 0.29
C GLY A 183 1.42 22.03 0.04
N THR A 184 2.29 21.70 0.99
CA THR A 184 3.76 21.70 0.83
C THR A 184 4.30 20.40 0.22
N HIS A 185 3.47 19.36 0.09
CA HIS A 185 3.82 18.06 -0.47
C HIS A 185 2.93 17.69 -1.65
N THR A 186 3.46 16.85 -2.55
CA THR A 186 2.74 16.30 -3.69
C THR A 186 3.15 14.85 -3.90
N ILE A 187 2.36 14.11 -4.68
CA ILE A 187 2.66 12.72 -5.09
C ILE A 187 3.29 12.68 -6.48
N SER A 188 4.28 11.81 -6.65
CA SER A 188 4.68 11.24 -7.94
C SER A 188 4.38 9.74 -7.96
N ALA A 189 3.51 9.29 -8.87
CA ALA A 189 3.22 7.87 -9.05
C ALA A 189 4.29 7.20 -9.94
N THR A 190 4.60 5.94 -9.63
CA THR A 190 5.62 5.11 -10.30
C THR A 190 5.09 3.73 -10.65
N SER A 191 5.80 2.99 -11.50
CA SER A 191 5.38 1.68 -12.00
C SER A 191 5.39 0.54 -10.97
N SER A 192 6.01 0.72 -9.81
CA SER A 192 6.04 -0.24 -8.69
C SER A 192 6.59 0.42 -7.42
N GLY A 193 6.47 -0.24 -6.25
CA GLY A 193 7.15 0.17 -5.02
C GLY A 193 8.68 0.31 -5.19
N GLN A 194 9.32 -0.63 -5.89
CA GLN A 194 10.75 -0.54 -6.18
C GLN A 194 11.10 0.60 -7.14
N ALA A 195 10.21 0.94 -8.08
CA ALA A 195 10.36 2.13 -8.91
C ALA A 195 10.18 3.42 -8.11
N ALA A 196 9.32 3.42 -7.08
CA ALA A 196 9.19 4.54 -6.13
C ALA A 196 10.48 4.74 -5.34
N TYR A 197 11.02 3.66 -4.76
CA TYR A 197 12.30 3.69 -4.05
C TYR A 197 13.45 4.14 -4.98
N THR A 198 13.57 3.56 -6.17
CA THR A 198 14.56 3.96 -7.18
C THR A 198 14.45 5.43 -7.56
N LEU A 199 13.23 5.98 -7.62
CA LEU A 199 13.02 7.40 -7.87
C LEU A 199 13.53 8.27 -6.71
N VAL A 200 13.26 7.86 -5.46
CA VAL A 200 13.81 8.54 -4.27
C VAL A 200 15.34 8.50 -4.30
N GLU A 201 15.94 7.33 -4.50
CA GLU A 201 17.39 7.16 -4.61
C GLU A 201 17.99 8.06 -5.72
N ALA A 202 17.38 8.05 -6.91
CA ALA A 202 17.79 8.86 -8.05
C ALA A 202 17.78 10.36 -7.77
N VAL A 203 16.83 10.85 -6.99
CA VAL A 203 16.77 12.26 -6.56
C VAL A 203 17.81 12.53 -5.49
N LEU A 204 17.94 11.66 -4.48
CA LEU A 204 18.93 11.84 -3.42
C LEU A 204 20.36 11.90 -3.96
N LEU A 205 20.74 10.98 -4.85
CA LEU A 205 22.08 10.92 -5.43
C LEU A 205 22.43 12.17 -6.26
N ARG A 206 21.43 12.82 -6.87
CA ARG A 206 21.66 14.00 -7.72
C ARG A 206 21.52 15.32 -6.97
N GLU A 207 20.64 15.37 -5.97
CA GLU A 207 20.21 16.63 -5.36
C GLU A 207 20.62 16.78 -3.89
N ARG A 208 21.04 15.70 -3.21
CA ARG A 208 21.26 15.70 -1.74
C ARG A 208 22.58 15.09 -1.29
N LEU A 209 22.96 13.96 -1.87
CA LEU A 209 24.13 13.18 -1.49
C LEU A 209 25.36 13.55 -2.32
N ARG A 210 26.53 13.32 -1.75
CA ARG A 210 27.86 13.44 -2.33
C ARG A 210 28.67 12.18 -2.04
N PRO A 211 29.68 11.84 -2.86
CA PRO A 211 30.59 10.74 -2.54
C PRO A 211 31.18 10.86 -1.14
N GLY A 212 31.15 9.78 -0.37
CA GLY A 212 31.61 9.72 1.02
C GLY A 212 30.57 10.07 2.07
N ASP A 213 29.41 10.62 1.68
CA ASP A 213 28.30 10.88 2.60
C ASP A 213 27.81 9.60 3.26
N LEU A 214 27.31 9.75 4.49
CA LEU A 214 26.72 8.67 5.28
C LEU A 214 25.20 8.70 5.21
N VAL A 215 24.62 7.52 4.95
CA VAL A 215 23.20 7.21 5.06
C VAL A 215 22.99 6.25 6.22
N LEU A 216 22.08 6.59 7.14
CA LEU A 216 21.62 5.66 8.16
C LEU A 216 20.39 4.88 7.67
N THR A 217 20.32 3.61 8.01
CA THR A 217 19.12 2.78 7.85
C THR A 217 18.66 2.28 9.22
N ALA A 218 17.37 2.37 9.49
CA ALA A 218 16.78 1.72 10.66
C ALA A 218 16.66 0.21 10.43
N SER A 219 16.69 -0.58 11.50
CA SER A 219 16.49 -2.04 11.43
C SER A 219 15.10 -2.46 10.95
N THR A 220 14.15 -1.52 10.87
CA THR A 220 12.81 -1.74 10.33
C THR A 220 12.71 -1.60 8.81
N LEU A 221 13.74 -1.03 8.15
CA LEU A 221 13.71 -0.81 6.70
C LEU A 221 13.57 -2.13 5.93
N HIS A 222 12.82 -2.09 4.82
CA HIS A 222 12.69 -3.25 3.93
C HIS A 222 14.05 -3.66 3.35
N HIS A 223 14.36 -4.97 3.38
CA HIS A 223 15.66 -5.51 3.00
C HIS A 223 16.09 -5.09 1.57
N GLU A 224 15.20 -5.13 0.57
CA GLU A 224 15.56 -4.73 -0.81
C GLU A 224 16.05 -3.27 -0.89
N ALA A 225 15.45 -2.36 -0.10
CA ALA A 225 15.90 -0.97 -0.06
C ALA A 225 17.25 -0.86 0.66
N ALA A 226 17.46 -1.62 1.73
CA ALA A 226 18.75 -1.68 2.43
C ALA A 226 19.87 -2.28 1.55
N ASP A 227 19.57 -3.34 0.79
CA ASP A 227 20.49 -4.00 -0.13
C ASP A 227 20.90 -3.04 -1.26
N GLN A 228 19.94 -2.33 -1.85
CA GLN A 228 20.22 -1.37 -2.92
C GLN A 228 21.08 -0.19 -2.41
N LEU A 229 20.81 0.34 -1.21
CA LEU A 229 21.67 1.37 -0.59
C LEU A 229 23.08 0.87 -0.30
N THR A 230 23.21 -0.38 0.18
CA THR A 230 24.50 -0.97 0.54
C THR A 230 25.35 -1.29 -0.69
N ALA A 231 24.71 -1.51 -1.84
CA ALA A 231 25.39 -1.74 -3.12
C ALA A 231 26.02 -0.48 -3.74
N LEU A 232 25.73 0.72 -3.24
CA LEU A 232 26.25 1.98 -3.79
C LEU A 232 27.73 2.19 -3.37
N PRO A 233 28.71 2.14 -4.29
CA PRO A 233 30.13 2.13 -3.91
C PRO A 233 30.66 3.47 -3.39
N PHE A 234 29.96 4.57 -3.68
CA PHE A 234 30.40 5.93 -3.31
C PHE A 234 29.66 6.47 -2.08
N ILE A 235 28.70 5.74 -1.53
CA ILE A 235 27.92 6.15 -0.37
C ILE A 235 28.24 5.20 0.78
N ARG A 236 28.40 5.74 1.98
CA ARG A 236 28.56 4.92 3.17
C ARG A 236 27.17 4.64 3.72
N THR A 237 26.88 3.38 3.99
CA THR A 237 25.60 2.97 4.60
C THR A 237 25.87 2.34 5.96
N LEU A 238 25.11 2.73 6.98
CA LEU A 238 25.21 2.16 8.33
C LEU A 238 23.82 1.85 8.86
N GLN A 239 23.57 0.59 9.18
CA GLN A 239 22.36 0.17 9.86
C GLN A 239 22.44 0.45 11.36
N VAL A 240 21.42 1.12 11.90
CA VAL A 240 21.27 1.31 13.34
C VAL A 240 20.79 0.00 13.96
N ALA A 241 21.47 -0.46 15.01
CA ALA A 241 21.16 -1.73 15.66
C ALA A 241 19.78 -1.71 16.36
N GLY A 242 19.43 -0.59 17.01
CA GLY A 242 18.14 -0.39 17.66
C GLY A 242 17.09 0.24 16.73
N HIS A 243 15.83 0.17 17.14
CA HIS A 243 14.68 0.76 16.44
C HIS A 243 14.00 1.88 17.21
N THR A 244 14.37 2.10 18.48
CA THR A 244 13.69 3.10 19.30
C THR A 244 14.05 4.51 18.82
N VAL A 245 13.21 5.49 19.17
CA VAL A 245 13.49 6.91 18.85
C VAL A 245 14.83 7.35 19.44
N ASP A 246 15.17 6.89 20.65
CA ASP A 246 16.43 7.25 21.30
C ASP A 246 17.64 6.64 20.59
N ASP A 247 17.56 5.38 20.15
CA ASP A 247 18.63 4.72 19.38
C ASP A 247 18.91 5.47 18.08
N LEU A 248 17.85 5.81 17.34
CA LEU A 248 17.95 6.53 16.08
C LEU A 248 18.52 7.94 16.26
N LEU A 249 18.07 8.67 17.29
CA LEU A 249 18.61 10.00 17.61
C LEU A 249 20.07 9.94 18.05
N ALA A 250 20.45 8.97 18.89
CA ALA A 250 21.83 8.79 19.31
C ALA A 250 22.75 8.48 18.12
N ALA A 251 22.28 7.67 17.17
CA ALA A 251 22.99 7.41 15.93
C ALA A 251 23.12 8.67 15.06
N VAL A 252 22.06 9.47 14.91
CA VAL A 252 22.10 10.74 14.17
C VAL A 252 23.10 11.71 14.80
N VAL A 253 23.08 11.87 16.13
CA VAL A 253 24.03 12.74 16.85
C VAL A 253 25.47 12.28 16.65
N ARG A 254 25.71 10.97 16.82
CA ARG A 254 27.05 10.38 16.75
C ARG A 254 27.65 10.43 15.34
N TYR A 255 26.85 10.16 14.32
CA TYR A 255 27.36 9.94 12.96
C TYR A 255 27.05 11.07 11.98
N GLN A 256 26.18 12.03 12.34
CA GLN A 256 25.81 13.20 11.53
C GLN A 256 25.49 12.85 10.06
N PRO A 257 24.55 11.91 9.81
CA PRO A 257 24.26 11.46 8.45
C PRO A 257 23.52 12.52 7.63
N ARG A 258 23.53 12.35 6.31
CA ARG A 258 22.76 13.19 5.38
C ARG A 258 21.33 12.69 5.21
N CYS A 259 21.15 11.38 5.26
CA CYS A 259 19.84 10.74 5.16
C CYS A 259 19.63 9.68 6.23
N LEU A 260 18.37 9.49 6.64
CA LEU A 260 17.91 8.39 7.48
C LEU A 260 16.74 7.68 6.79
N PHE A 261 16.87 6.39 6.51
CA PHE A 261 15.81 5.55 5.97
C PHE A 261 15.18 4.69 7.05
N LEU A 262 13.85 4.59 7.09
CA LEU A 262 13.12 3.74 8.02
C LEU A 262 11.78 3.29 7.45
N ALA A 263 11.23 2.20 7.99
CA ALA A 263 9.81 1.90 7.90
C ALA A 263 9.16 2.12 9.28
N PRO A 264 7.95 2.72 9.37
CA PRO A 264 7.25 2.88 10.65
C PRO A 264 6.93 1.55 11.32
N LEU A 265 6.66 0.50 10.52
CA LEU A 265 6.46 -0.88 10.96
C LEU A 265 7.37 -1.78 10.13
N GLY A 266 8.27 -2.52 10.79
CA GLY A 266 9.19 -3.41 10.10
C GLY A 266 8.50 -4.57 9.42
N SER A 267 8.85 -4.85 8.16
CA SER A 267 8.42 -6.08 7.45
C SER A 267 9.25 -7.32 7.84
N THR A 268 9.81 -7.33 9.05
CA THR A 268 10.69 -8.38 9.58
C THR A 268 9.92 -9.36 10.47
N ALA A 269 10.56 -10.46 10.88
CA ALA A 269 9.97 -11.44 11.80
C ALA A 269 9.44 -10.81 13.11
N ARG A 270 10.10 -9.74 13.59
CA ARG A 270 9.79 -9.10 14.87
C ARG A 270 8.81 -7.94 14.78
N GLN A 271 8.55 -7.40 13.59
CA GLN A 271 7.55 -6.35 13.38
C GLN A 271 7.68 -5.12 14.31
N HIS A 272 8.91 -4.66 14.54
CA HIS A 272 9.17 -3.50 15.38
C HIS A 272 8.54 -2.21 14.83
N ILE A 273 8.09 -1.34 15.74
CA ILE A 273 7.46 -0.05 15.41
C ILE A 273 8.37 1.12 15.79
N VAL A 274 8.49 2.10 14.89
CA VAL A 274 9.13 3.39 15.14
C VAL A 274 8.06 4.46 15.34
N ASP A 275 8.08 5.20 16.46
CA ASP A 275 7.25 6.41 16.63
C ASP A 275 7.81 7.55 15.76
N VAL A 276 7.45 7.53 14.47
CA VAL A 276 7.91 8.50 13.46
C VAL A 276 7.59 9.93 13.87
N GLY A 277 6.41 10.18 14.45
CA GLY A 277 6.03 11.51 14.89
C GLY A 277 6.93 12.03 16.00
N ALA A 278 7.25 11.19 17.00
CA ALA A 278 8.18 11.55 18.06
C ALA A 278 9.62 11.72 17.54
N LEU A 279 10.05 10.87 16.62
CA LEU A 279 11.37 10.96 15.98
C LEU A 279 11.53 12.30 15.25
N LEU A 280 10.62 12.65 14.34
CA LEU A 280 10.70 13.88 13.55
C LEU A 280 10.69 15.13 14.44
N ARG A 281 9.83 15.17 15.47
CA ARG A 281 9.80 16.30 16.43
C ARG A 281 11.09 16.49 17.20
N ARG A 282 11.84 15.41 17.46
CA ARG A 282 13.10 15.47 18.22
C ARG A 282 14.31 15.67 17.32
N LEU A 283 14.26 15.22 16.07
CA LEU A 283 15.31 15.42 15.08
C LEU A 283 15.62 16.89 14.82
N THR A 284 14.61 17.76 14.87
CA THR A 284 14.76 19.23 14.68
C THR A 284 15.70 19.89 15.69
N ASN A 285 15.92 19.25 16.86
CA ASN A 285 16.78 19.77 17.90
C ASN A 285 18.22 19.26 17.81
N VAL A 286 18.46 18.20 17.03
CA VAL A 286 19.77 17.51 16.99
C VAL A 286 20.40 17.46 15.61
N ALA A 287 19.61 17.60 14.55
CA ALA A 287 20.08 17.61 13.17
C ALA A 287 20.02 19.02 12.60
N THR A 288 21.11 19.46 11.97
CA THR A 288 21.15 20.76 11.28
C THR A 288 20.46 20.67 9.92
N GLN A 289 20.70 19.58 9.19
CA GLN A 289 20.07 19.28 7.90
C GLN A 289 20.06 17.77 7.68
N ILE A 290 18.89 17.16 7.58
CA ILE A 290 18.74 15.72 7.31
C ILE A 290 17.50 15.47 6.45
N THR A 291 17.60 14.53 5.52
CA THR A 291 16.43 13.99 4.79
C THR A 291 16.03 12.64 5.40
N VAL A 292 14.80 12.55 5.90
CA VAL A 292 14.21 11.31 6.42
C VAL A 292 13.36 10.68 5.33
N VAL A 293 13.72 9.47 4.93
CA VAL A 293 12.98 8.67 3.95
C VAL A 293 12.16 7.61 4.69
N ILE A 294 10.85 7.64 4.48
CA ILE A 294 9.90 6.76 5.16
C ILE A 294 9.30 5.80 4.14
N ASP A 295 9.51 4.50 4.34
CA ASP A 295 8.78 3.42 3.66
C ASP A 295 7.48 3.15 4.41
N GLY A 296 6.36 3.64 3.89
CA GLY A 296 5.05 3.48 4.52
C GLY A 296 4.31 2.21 4.18
N THR A 297 4.90 1.30 3.39
CA THR A 297 4.16 0.19 2.76
C THR A 297 3.42 -0.71 3.74
N THR A 298 3.99 -0.99 4.91
CA THR A 298 3.38 -1.84 5.95
C THR A 298 2.31 -1.12 6.79
N MET A 299 2.24 0.21 6.68
CA MET A 299 1.40 1.10 7.49
C MET A 299 0.61 2.09 6.62
N SER A 300 0.15 1.62 5.46
CA SER A 300 -0.61 2.41 4.48
C SER A 300 -1.72 3.24 5.13
N GLY A 301 -1.64 4.57 4.99
CA GLY A 301 -2.64 5.50 5.52
C GLY A 301 -2.73 5.60 7.05
N ALA A 302 -1.82 4.99 7.81
CA ALA A 302 -1.81 5.05 9.28
C ALA A 302 -1.05 6.25 9.85
N LEU A 303 -0.13 6.84 9.06
CA LEU A 303 0.62 8.01 9.49
C LEU A 303 -0.24 9.27 9.37
N PRO A 304 -0.22 10.16 10.37
CA PRO A 304 -1.00 11.39 10.33
C PRO A 304 -0.31 12.41 9.40
N GLY A 305 -1.10 13.28 8.76
CA GLY A 305 -0.62 14.24 7.75
C GLY A 305 0.45 15.21 8.25
N GLU A 306 0.49 15.44 9.57
CA GLU A 306 1.48 16.26 10.26
C GLU A 306 2.92 15.73 10.11
N VAL A 307 3.10 14.43 9.81
CA VAL A 307 4.42 13.84 9.51
C VAL A 307 5.05 14.51 8.28
N PHE A 308 4.25 15.02 7.35
CA PHE A 308 4.70 15.74 6.16
C PHE A 308 4.87 17.24 6.40
N SER A 309 4.59 17.75 7.59
CA SER A 309 4.80 19.17 7.89
C SER A 309 6.30 19.43 8.05
N GLN A 310 6.85 20.25 7.15
CA GLN A 310 8.28 20.57 7.18
C GLN A 310 8.66 21.27 8.49
N SER A 311 9.73 20.78 9.10
CA SER A 311 10.36 21.43 10.25
C SER A 311 11.75 21.91 9.84
N ARG A 312 12.25 22.98 10.48
CA ARG A 312 13.57 23.54 10.15
C ARG A 312 14.64 22.45 10.24
N GLY A 313 15.38 22.24 9.15
CA GLY A 313 16.47 21.27 9.08
C GLY A 313 16.07 19.81 8.85
N VAL A 314 14.77 19.47 8.79
CA VAL A 314 14.30 18.10 8.56
C VAL A 314 13.38 18.06 7.34
N GLU A 315 13.86 17.41 6.27
CA GLU A 315 13.10 17.14 5.05
C GLU A 315 12.51 15.72 5.13
N VAL A 316 11.24 15.54 4.78
CA VAL A 316 10.59 14.23 4.75
C VAL A 316 10.29 13.85 3.31
N ILE A 317 10.68 12.63 2.93
CA ILE A 317 10.26 11.97 1.70
C ILE A 317 9.60 10.66 2.12
N TYR A 318 8.43 10.37 1.59
CA TYR A 318 7.70 9.14 1.86
C TYR A 318 7.54 8.38 0.56
N TYR A 319 7.65 7.06 0.63
CA TYR A 319 7.25 6.22 -0.47
C TYR A 319 6.50 4.99 0.03
N GLU A 320 5.71 4.40 -0.87
CA GLU A 320 4.96 3.18 -0.58
C GLU A 320 4.77 2.36 -1.85
N SER A 321 4.80 1.03 -1.70
CA SER A 321 4.34 0.11 -2.73
C SER A 321 2.81 0.14 -2.81
N ALA A 322 2.30 0.86 -3.81
CA ALA A 322 0.88 0.92 -4.10
C ALA A 322 0.32 -0.37 -4.74
N SER A 323 1.16 -1.39 -4.93
CA SER A 323 0.76 -2.77 -5.27
C SER A 323 0.17 -3.54 -4.08
N THR A 324 0.22 -2.98 -2.86
CA THR A 324 -0.22 -3.67 -1.64
C THR A 324 -1.61 -3.18 -1.20
N TYR A 325 -1.72 -2.53 -0.04
CA TYR A 325 -2.98 -2.09 0.54
C TYR A 325 -3.73 -1.07 -0.31
N LEU A 326 -3.02 -0.21 -1.04
CA LEU A 326 -3.61 0.82 -1.90
C LEU A 326 -4.38 0.28 -3.12
N GLN A 327 -4.31 -1.03 -3.41
CA GLN A 327 -5.14 -1.66 -4.43
C GLN A 327 -6.37 -2.38 -3.88
N LEU A 328 -6.69 -2.17 -2.60
CA LEU A 328 -7.83 -2.79 -1.92
C LEU A 328 -7.83 -4.32 -2.07
N GLY A 329 -6.64 -4.91 -2.15
CA GLY A 329 -6.43 -6.35 -2.26
C GLY A 329 -6.69 -6.97 -3.64
N LEU A 330 -7.00 -6.17 -4.66
CA LEU A 330 -7.37 -6.65 -5.99
C LEU A 330 -6.19 -7.12 -6.86
N ASP A 331 -4.96 -6.69 -6.55
CA ASP A 331 -3.74 -7.06 -7.29
C ASP A 331 -3.92 -6.93 -8.82
N THR A 332 -4.26 -5.71 -9.27
CA THR A 332 -4.63 -5.45 -10.66
C THR A 332 -3.47 -4.92 -11.49
N ALA A 333 -2.53 -4.21 -10.88
CA ALA A 333 -1.34 -3.68 -11.56
C ALA A 333 -0.19 -3.49 -10.58
N MET A 334 1.02 -3.30 -11.08
CA MET A 334 2.10 -2.78 -10.23
C MET A 334 2.02 -1.25 -10.17
N ALA A 335 2.22 -0.71 -8.97
CA ALA A 335 2.28 0.74 -8.76
C ALA A 335 3.11 1.08 -7.52
N GLY A 336 3.68 2.28 -7.52
CA GLY A 336 4.29 2.89 -6.35
C GLY A 336 3.92 4.37 -6.28
N ILE A 337 4.09 4.95 -5.11
CA ILE A 337 3.92 6.38 -4.90
C ILE A 337 5.09 6.95 -4.12
N VAL A 338 5.44 8.20 -4.41
CA VAL A 338 6.38 8.99 -3.62
C VAL A 338 5.70 10.30 -3.23
N ALA A 339 5.55 10.56 -1.94
CA ALA A 339 5.21 11.88 -1.42
C ALA A 339 6.50 12.66 -1.15
N HIS A 340 6.61 13.84 -1.75
CA HIS A 340 7.79 14.68 -1.64
C HIS A 340 7.41 16.17 -1.59
N PRO A 341 8.31 17.04 -1.09
CA PRO A 341 8.08 18.48 -1.10
C PRO A 341 7.78 19.00 -2.50
N VAL A 342 6.86 19.95 -2.61
CA VAL A 342 6.55 20.66 -3.86
C VAL A 342 7.79 21.37 -4.41
N ALA A 343 8.67 21.87 -3.53
CA ALA A 343 9.95 22.45 -3.91
C ALA A 343 10.86 21.49 -4.71
N LEU A 344 10.67 20.18 -4.59
CA LEU A 344 11.42 19.16 -5.33
C LEU A 344 10.66 18.62 -6.55
N GLN A 345 9.47 19.13 -6.88
CA GLN A 345 8.64 18.61 -7.97
C GLN A 345 9.38 18.56 -9.31
N GLY A 346 10.15 19.60 -9.64
CA GLY A 346 10.96 19.61 -10.86
C GLY A 346 12.03 18.52 -10.88
N ALA A 347 12.67 18.23 -9.74
CA ALA A 347 13.68 17.18 -9.65
C ALA A 347 13.06 15.79 -9.78
N PHE A 348 11.97 15.52 -9.05
CA PHE A 348 11.23 14.26 -9.15
C PHE A 348 10.67 14.02 -10.55
N ALA A 349 10.09 15.04 -11.20
CA ALA A 349 9.59 14.92 -12.57
C ALA A 349 10.71 14.58 -13.56
N ARG A 350 11.87 15.27 -13.47
CA ARG A 350 13.04 14.97 -14.32
C ARG A 350 13.55 13.56 -14.08
N GLN A 351 13.74 13.16 -12.82
CA GLN A 351 14.29 11.84 -12.52
C GLN A 351 13.34 10.71 -12.89
N ARG A 352 12.04 10.87 -12.64
CA ARG A 352 11.03 9.89 -13.04
C ARG A 352 11.04 9.63 -14.54
N ALA A 353 11.19 10.70 -15.34
CA ALA A 353 11.34 10.56 -16.79
C ALA A 353 12.68 9.94 -17.20
N ALA A 354 13.79 10.33 -16.55
CA ALA A 354 15.14 9.87 -16.88
C ALA A 354 15.38 8.39 -16.52
N THR A 355 14.84 7.92 -15.38
CA THR A 355 14.96 6.53 -14.93
C THR A 355 13.82 5.64 -15.43
N SER A 356 12.86 6.20 -16.16
CA SER A 356 11.66 5.50 -16.66
C SER A 356 10.87 4.79 -15.56
N THR A 357 10.87 5.31 -14.34
CA THR A 357 10.07 4.80 -13.22
C THR A 357 8.59 5.21 -13.30
N VAL A 358 8.14 5.76 -14.43
CA VAL A 358 6.79 6.28 -14.67
C VAL A 358 5.72 5.19 -14.55
N LEU A 359 4.63 5.48 -13.84
CA LEU A 359 3.40 4.69 -13.96
C LEU A 359 2.74 4.97 -15.31
N TYR A 360 2.60 3.95 -16.15
CA TYR A 360 1.93 4.12 -17.45
C TYR A 360 0.41 4.12 -17.31
N ARG A 361 -0.27 4.72 -18.30
CA ARG A 361 -1.73 4.83 -18.35
C ARG A 361 -2.43 3.51 -18.06
N HIS A 362 -2.00 2.41 -18.71
CA HIS A 362 -2.60 1.08 -18.52
C HIS A 362 -2.64 0.69 -17.03
N GLY A 363 -1.51 0.77 -16.33
CA GLY A 363 -1.45 0.49 -14.89
C GLY A 363 -2.30 1.46 -14.06
N ALA A 364 -2.30 2.76 -14.42
CA ALA A 364 -3.14 3.75 -13.73
C ALA A 364 -4.65 3.55 -13.95
N ASP A 365 -5.04 3.00 -15.10
CA ASP A 365 -6.44 2.72 -15.44
C ASP A 365 -6.97 1.48 -14.70
N LEU A 366 -6.10 0.49 -14.47
CA LEU A 366 -6.36 -0.70 -13.65
C LEU A 366 -6.39 -0.41 -12.14
N PHE A 367 -5.85 0.72 -11.71
CA PHE A 367 -5.83 1.10 -10.29
C PHE A 367 -7.26 1.44 -9.80
N PRO A 368 -7.72 0.88 -8.67
CA PRO A 368 -9.10 1.08 -8.20
C PRO A 368 -9.35 2.54 -7.77
N ARG A 369 -10.61 2.97 -7.88
CA ARG A 369 -11.03 4.35 -7.60
C ARG A 369 -11.92 4.41 -6.37
N TYR A 370 -11.37 4.94 -5.29
CA TYR A 370 -11.97 4.90 -3.96
C TYR A 370 -11.67 6.19 -3.18
N THR A 371 -12.43 6.40 -2.10
CA THR A 371 -12.21 7.50 -1.16
C THR A 371 -11.27 7.06 -0.04
N SER A 372 -10.61 8.02 0.62
CA SER A 372 -9.76 7.76 1.80
C SER A 372 -10.51 6.97 2.88
N GLU A 373 -11.82 7.18 2.97
CA GLU A 373 -12.70 6.52 3.92
C GLU A 373 -12.90 5.02 3.64
N ILE A 374 -13.05 4.61 2.37
CA ILE A 374 -13.09 3.17 1.99
C ILE A 374 -11.77 2.49 2.37
N HIS A 375 -10.64 3.11 2.04
CA HIS A 375 -9.33 2.57 2.38
C HIS A 375 -9.15 2.44 3.90
N ARG A 376 -9.53 3.49 4.66
CA ARG A 376 -9.44 3.49 6.12
C ARG A 376 -10.24 2.36 6.75
N ARG A 377 -11.52 2.17 6.34
CA ARG A 377 -12.35 1.06 6.83
C ARG A 377 -11.71 -0.30 6.54
N ARG A 378 -11.22 -0.49 5.32
CA ARG A 378 -10.50 -1.70 4.95
C ARG A 378 -9.29 -1.96 5.83
N MET A 379 -8.43 -0.96 6.03
CA MET A 379 -7.23 -1.12 6.86
C MET A 379 -7.56 -1.43 8.32
N LEU A 380 -8.67 -0.88 8.85
CA LEU A 380 -9.17 -1.25 10.17
C LEU A 380 -9.65 -2.71 10.21
N ARG A 381 -10.35 -3.21 9.19
CA ARG A 381 -10.71 -4.64 9.09
C ARG A 381 -9.48 -5.53 9.03
N VAL A 382 -8.52 -5.23 8.15
CA VAL A 382 -7.26 -5.97 8.03
C VAL A 382 -6.52 -6.03 9.37
N GLY A 383 -6.40 -4.89 10.07
CA GLY A 383 -5.76 -4.83 11.38
C GLY A 383 -6.47 -5.65 12.45
N ARG A 384 -7.81 -5.58 12.51
CA ARG A 384 -8.64 -6.39 13.42
C ARG A 384 -8.47 -7.89 13.15
N ASN A 385 -8.49 -8.29 11.89
CA ASN A 385 -8.32 -9.68 11.49
C ASN A 385 -6.92 -10.21 11.86
N ALA A 386 -5.88 -9.42 11.62
CA ALA A 386 -4.52 -9.78 12.01
C ALA A 386 -4.33 -9.90 13.52
N GLU A 387 -4.92 -8.98 14.30
CA GLU A 387 -4.95 -9.06 15.76
C GLU A 387 -5.68 -10.29 16.27
N HIS A 388 -6.83 -10.64 15.69
CA HIS A 388 -7.59 -11.84 16.04
C HIS A 388 -6.75 -13.10 15.82
N VAL A 389 -6.19 -13.27 14.62
CA VAL A 389 -5.40 -14.44 14.26
C VAL A 389 -4.15 -14.54 15.13
N ALA A 390 -3.45 -13.42 15.35
CA ALA A 390 -2.26 -13.40 16.21
C ALA A 390 -2.59 -13.81 17.65
N THR A 391 -3.68 -13.28 18.20
CA THR A 391 -4.11 -13.57 19.59
C THR A 391 -4.48 -15.04 19.73
N ALA A 392 -5.32 -15.57 18.83
CA ALA A 392 -5.77 -16.95 18.89
C ALA A 392 -4.61 -17.96 18.72
N LEU A 393 -3.65 -17.67 17.85
CA LEU A 393 -2.44 -18.51 17.71
C LEU A 393 -1.53 -18.41 18.94
N ALA A 394 -1.37 -17.22 19.53
CA ALA A 394 -0.53 -17.02 20.72
C ALA A 394 -1.13 -17.65 22.00
N GLU A 395 -2.46 -17.67 22.12
CA GLU A 395 -3.17 -18.29 23.24
C GLU A 395 -3.25 -19.82 23.10
N ASN A 396 -3.02 -20.37 21.91
CA ASN A 396 -2.94 -21.81 21.72
C ASN A 396 -1.66 -22.39 22.33
N ALA A 397 -1.81 -23.11 23.45
CA ALA A 397 -0.70 -23.66 24.22
C ALA A 397 0.24 -24.54 23.39
N ALA A 398 -0.29 -25.35 22.47
CA ALA A 398 0.51 -26.24 21.63
C ALA A 398 1.34 -25.47 20.58
N VAL A 399 0.81 -24.35 20.08
CA VAL A 399 1.55 -23.45 19.17
C VAL A 399 2.67 -22.72 19.94
N SER A 400 2.35 -22.17 21.11
CA SER A 400 3.29 -21.42 21.95
C SER A 400 4.40 -22.27 22.58
N GLU A 401 4.16 -23.57 22.78
CA GLU A 401 5.20 -24.53 23.18
C GLU A 401 6.26 -24.71 22.08
N LEU A 402 5.87 -24.59 20.80
CA LEU A 402 6.75 -24.87 19.66
C LEU A 402 7.45 -23.64 19.11
N GLY A 403 6.89 -22.45 19.31
CA GLY A 403 7.44 -21.22 18.78
C GLY A 403 6.81 -19.97 19.35
N VAL A 404 7.02 -18.84 18.68
CA VAL A 404 6.41 -17.56 19.06
C VAL A 404 5.63 -16.99 17.89
N VAL A 405 4.45 -16.48 18.22
CA VAL A 405 3.66 -15.65 17.33
C VAL A 405 4.03 -14.19 17.58
N CYS A 406 4.33 -13.46 16.51
CA CYS A 406 4.74 -12.07 16.56
C CYS A 406 3.73 -11.20 15.81
N HIS A 407 3.14 -10.24 16.53
CA HIS A 407 2.32 -9.18 15.97
C HIS A 407 2.32 -7.99 16.96
N PRO A 408 2.34 -6.73 16.49
CA PRO A 408 2.49 -5.60 17.40
C PRO A 408 1.33 -5.37 18.37
N SER A 409 0.14 -5.93 18.10
CA SER A 409 -1.01 -5.82 19.02
C SER A 409 -0.89 -6.73 20.26
N LEU A 410 -0.05 -7.77 20.22
CA LEU A 410 0.04 -8.74 21.31
C LEU A 410 0.59 -8.07 22.59
N PRO A 411 0.04 -8.37 23.78
CA PRO A 411 0.46 -7.73 25.03
C PRO A 411 1.95 -7.90 25.36
N GLY A 412 2.55 -9.01 24.96
CA GLY A 412 3.98 -9.30 25.15
C GLY A 412 4.91 -8.66 24.13
N HIS A 413 4.39 -7.98 23.10
CA HIS A 413 5.21 -7.33 22.08
C HIS A 413 5.90 -6.08 22.66
N PRO A 414 7.22 -5.87 22.42
CA PRO A 414 7.95 -4.71 22.97
C PRO A 414 7.30 -3.36 22.65
N ASP A 415 6.73 -3.26 21.45
CA ASP A 415 6.13 -2.03 20.93
C ASP A 415 4.59 -2.00 21.05
N ALA A 416 3.99 -2.87 21.88
CA ALA A 416 2.52 -2.95 22.03
C ALA A 416 1.88 -1.62 22.45
N HIS A 417 2.60 -0.84 23.26
CA HIS A 417 2.16 0.48 23.69
C HIS A 417 2.09 1.50 22.53
N LEU A 418 2.95 1.37 21.51
CA LEU A 418 2.90 2.17 20.29
C LEU A 418 1.77 1.70 19.38
N ALA A 419 1.63 0.38 19.20
CA ALA A 419 0.57 -0.21 18.38
C ALA A 419 -0.83 0.27 18.79
N ARG A 420 -1.12 0.35 20.10
CA ARG A 420 -2.41 0.86 20.63
C ARG A 420 -2.71 2.32 20.30
N ARG A 421 -1.71 3.12 19.92
CA ARG A 421 -1.87 4.53 19.53
C ARG A 421 -2.12 4.70 18.04
N LEU A 422 -1.90 3.66 17.24
CA LEU A 422 -2.09 3.67 15.80
C LEU A 422 -3.54 3.27 15.45
N PRO A 423 -4.06 3.69 14.29
CA PRO A 423 -5.36 3.22 13.80
C PRO A 423 -5.40 1.69 13.61
N HIS A 424 -4.28 1.10 13.17
CA HIS A 424 -4.10 -0.34 13.03
C HIS A 424 -2.62 -0.72 13.19
N ALA A 425 -2.35 -1.98 13.55
CA ALA A 425 -1.01 -2.51 13.81
C ALA A 425 -0.38 -3.24 12.60
N GLY A 426 -0.98 -3.13 11.42
CA GLY A 426 -0.57 -3.86 10.20
C GLY A 426 -1.46 -5.08 9.94
N GLY A 427 -1.22 -5.77 8.83
CA GLY A 427 -2.02 -6.92 8.38
C GLY A 427 -1.28 -8.26 8.37
N CYS A 428 -0.08 -8.32 8.93
CA CYS A 428 0.81 -9.48 8.84
C CYS A 428 1.04 -10.09 10.22
N VAL A 429 0.86 -11.40 10.36
CA VAL A 429 1.26 -12.17 11.55
C VAL A 429 2.49 -12.99 11.19
N THR A 430 3.48 -13.02 12.07
CA THR A 430 4.71 -13.80 11.86
C THR A 430 4.86 -14.91 12.90
N PHE A 431 5.50 -16.01 12.51
CA PHE A 431 5.78 -17.13 13.39
C PHE A 431 7.19 -17.68 13.17
N TRP A 432 7.86 -18.04 14.26
CA TRP A 432 9.18 -18.69 14.28
C TRP A 432 9.18 -19.79 15.34
N PHE A 433 9.84 -20.91 15.05
CA PHE A 433 10.01 -22.01 15.99
C PHE A 433 11.09 -21.68 17.03
N HIS A 434 10.93 -22.17 18.26
CA HIS A 434 11.98 -22.08 19.29
C HIS A 434 13.21 -22.91 18.92
N ASP A 435 13.00 -24.04 18.26
CA ASP A 435 14.07 -24.85 17.67
C ASP A 435 14.61 -24.16 16.41
N PRO A 436 15.85 -23.65 16.42
CA PRO A 436 16.44 -22.99 15.25
C PRO A 436 16.56 -23.91 14.04
N GLY A 437 16.68 -25.23 14.25
CA GLY A 437 16.77 -26.22 13.20
C GLY A 437 15.55 -26.22 12.28
N ARG A 438 14.37 -25.91 12.83
CA ARG A 438 13.08 -25.86 12.13
C ARG A 438 12.80 -24.54 11.42
N ASN A 439 13.67 -23.55 11.60
CA ASN A 439 13.57 -22.25 10.93
C ASN A 439 14.35 -22.26 9.61
N ARG A 440 14.54 -23.42 8.97
CA ARG A 440 15.10 -23.49 7.61
C ARG A 440 14.01 -23.36 6.57
N ARG A 441 14.36 -22.89 5.37
CA ARG A 441 13.41 -22.73 4.25
C ARG A 441 12.63 -24.03 3.98
N ALA A 442 13.33 -25.16 3.84
CA ALA A 442 12.71 -26.45 3.49
C ALA A 442 11.65 -26.87 4.51
N ASP A 443 11.95 -26.76 5.81
CA ASP A 443 11.05 -27.16 6.89
C ASP A 443 9.80 -26.27 6.92
N LEU A 444 9.99 -24.96 6.77
CA LEU A 444 8.90 -24.00 6.73
C LEU A 444 8.06 -24.12 5.46
N ASP A 445 8.64 -24.52 4.32
CA ASP A 445 7.90 -24.85 3.10
C ASP A 445 7.03 -26.10 3.32
N GLY A 446 7.54 -27.10 4.04
CA GLY A 446 6.76 -28.26 4.50
C GLY A 446 5.58 -27.86 5.38
N VAL A 447 5.80 -26.98 6.36
CA VAL A 447 4.72 -26.42 7.18
C VAL A 447 3.71 -25.66 6.29
N CYS A 448 4.17 -24.83 5.35
CA CYS A 448 3.27 -24.12 4.43
C CYS A 448 2.39 -25.08 3.62
N ALA A 449 2.96 -26.19 3.13
CA ALA A 449 2.21 -27.20 2.41
C ALA A 449 1.12 -27.85 3.30
N CYS A 450 1.44 -28.15 4.56
CA CYS A 450 0.46 -28.65 5.55
C CYS A 450 -0.64 -27.62 5.82
N VAL A 451 -0.30 -26.33 6.01
CA VAL A 451 -1.32 -25.27 6.21
C VAL A 451 -2.27 -25.21 5.01
N LEU A 452 -1.76 -25.25 3.78
CA LEU A 452 -2.58 -25.24 2.57
C LEU A 452 -3.49 -26.47 2.46
N ALA A 453 -2.97 -27.65 2.83
CA ALA A 453 -3.76 -28.89 2.83
C ALA A 453 -4.90 -28.81 3.85
N ASN A 454 -4.62 -28.33 5.07
CA ASN A 454 -5.61 -28.13 6.11
C ASN A 454 -6.65 -27.08 5.70
N ALA A 455 -6.22 -25.94 5.16
CA ALA A 455 -7.11 -24.90 4.66
C ALA A 455 -8.07 -25.44 3.58
N ARG A 456 -7.56 -26.26 2.65
CA ARG A 456 -8.40 -26.92 1.63
C ARG A 456 -9.43 -27.86 2.24
N ALA A 457 -9.03 -28.66 3.23
CA ALA A 457 -9.94 -29.59 3.92
C ALA A 457 -11.04 -28.84 4.71
N LEU A 458 -10.71 -27.68 5.27
CA LEU A 458 -11.62 -26.82 6.03
C LEU A 458 -12.43 -25.84 5.13
N GLY A 459 -12.20 -25.80 3.82
CA GLY A 459 -12.87 -24.86 2.92
C GLY A 459 -12.43 -23.39 3.06
N VAL A 460 -11.23 -23.15 3.61
CA VAL A 460 -10.67 -21.80 3.83
C VAL A 460 -9.97 -21.29 2.58
N GLN A 461 -10.24 -20.04 2.20
CA GLN A 461 -9.50 -19.38 1.14
C GLN A 461 -8.12 -18.96 1.66
N LEU A 462 -7.07 -19.62 1.17
CA LEU A 462 -5.68 -19.32 1.50
C LEU A 462 -4.80 -19.51 0.26
N THR A 463 -3.89 -18.57 0.03
CA THR A 463 -2.91 -18.65 -1.05
C THR A 463 -1.49 -18.75 -0.49
N ALA A 464 -0.61 -19.53 -1.11
CA ALA A 464 0.83 -19.42 -0.85
C ALA A 464 1.49 -18.47 -1.86
N GLY A 465 2.35 -17.58 -1.39
CA GLY A 465 3.09 -16.67 -2.25
C GLY A 465 3.60 -15.43 -1.51
N VAL A 466 4.54 -14.72 -2.14
CA VAL A 466 5.07 -13.47 -1.59
C VAL A 466 4.08 -12.30 -1.72
N GLY A 467 4.38 -11.19 -1.03
CA GLY A 467 3.54 -10.00 -0.96
C GLY A 467 2.57 -10.00 0.23
N PHE A 468 1.79 -8.92 0.35
CA PHE A 468 0.76 -8.73 1.38
C PHE A 468 -0.22 -7.63 0.94
N GLY A 469 -1.31 -7.46 1.69
CA GLY A 469 -2.34 -6.44 1.44
C GLY A 469 -3.50 -6.89 0.55
N PHE A 470 -3.50 -8.17 0.17
CA PHE A 470 -4.59 -8.86 -0.55
C PHE A 470 -5.84 -9.01 0.32
N SER A 471 -7.00 -9.24 -0.31
CA SER A 471 -8.24 -9.53 0.42
C SER A 471 -8.22 -10.93 1.03
N VAL A 472 -7.76 -11.90 0.25
CA VAL A 472 -7.59 -13.30 0.67
C VAL A 472 -6.29 -13.46 1.46
N PRO A 473 -6.29 -14.23 2.57
CA PRO A 473 -5.07 -14.56 3.31
C PRO A 473 -3.97 -15.14 2.41
N ARG A 474 -2.71 -14.75 2.68
CA ARG A 474 -1.53 -15.25 1.97
C ARG A 474 -0.41 -15.65 2.92
N LEU A 475 0.13 -16.85 2.74
CA LEU A 475 1.21 -17.42 3.53
C LEU A 475 2.51 -17.48 2.71
N CYS A 476 3.63 -17.12 3.33
CA CYS A 476 4.96 -17.33 2.75
C CYS A 476 6.05 -17.58 3.79
N VAL A 477 7.16 -18.13 3.32
CA VAL A 477 8.43 -18.22 4.06
C VAL A 477 9.33 -17.06 3.67
N LEU A 478 9.92 -16.37 4.65
CA LEU A 478 10.83 -15.26 4.44
C LEU A 478 12.13 -15.43 5.24
N PRO A 479 13.28 -14.95 4.74
CA PRO A 479 14.53 -14.96 5.50
C PRO A 479 14.53 -13.88 6.59
N ALA A 480 15.06 -14.22 7.76
CA ALA A 480 15.31 -13.33 8.89
C ALA A 480 16.69 -12.68 8.75
N GLY A 481 16.87 -11.80 7.76
CA GLY A 481 18.13 -11.10 7.55
C GLY A 481 18.16 -10.24 6.28
N VAL A 482 19.17 -9.37 6.22
CA VAL A 482 19.54 -8.59 5.02
C VAL A 482 20.66 -9.34 4.30
N GLY A 483 20.65 -9.42 2.97
CA GLY A 483 21.58 -10.22 2.19
C GLY A 483 21.58 -11.73 2.54
N PRO A 484 20.44 -12.43 2.44
CA PRO A 484 20.31 -13.80 2.89
C PRO A 484 21.20 -14.78 2.11
N THR A 485 21.82 -15.71 2.83
CA THR A 485 22.49 -16.91 2.34
C THR A 485 21.59 -18.14 2.52
N ASP A 486 21.99 -19.29 1.96
CA ASP A 486 21.25 -20.57 2.11
C ASP A 486 21.05 -20.99 3.58
N ASP A 487 21.96 -20.60 4.48
CA ASP A 487 21.89 -20.89 5.91
C ASP A 487 21.12 -19.85 6.73
N THR A 488 20.57 -18.81 6.09
CA THR A 488 19.85 -17.75 6.81
C THR A 488 18.56 -18.28 7.43
N PRO A 489 18.37 -18.14 8.75
CA PRO A 489 17.12 -18.52 9.40
C PRO A 489 15.93 -17.84 8.73
N CYS A 490 14.81 -18.54 8.69
CA CYS A 490 13.59 -18.10 8.05
C CYS A 490 12.43 -18.06 9.06
N TYR A 491 11.33 -17.44 8.67
CA TYR A 491 10.10 -17.37 9.45
C TYR A 491 8.88 -17.47 8.53
N LEU A 492 7.74 -17.86 9.10
CA LEU A 492 6.46 -17.82 8.42
C LEU A 492 5.87 -16.42 8.53
N ARG A 493 5.32 -15.91 7.43
CA ARG A 493 4.52 -14.69 7.41
C ARG A 493 3.15 -15.00 6.81
N LEU A 494 2.11 -14.67 7.57
CA LEU A 494 0.72 -14.71 7.15
C LEU A 494 0.21 -13.27 6.97
N SER A 495 -0.03 -12.85 5.74
CA SER A 495 -0.83 -11.67 5.43
C SER A 495 -2.29 -12.05 5.57
N VAL A 496 -3.00 -11.56 6.59
CA VAL A 496 -4.33 -12.07 6.96
C VAL A 496 -5.43 -11.60 6.01
N GLY A 497 -5.29 -10.42 5.40
CA GLY A 497 -6.31 -9.87 4.50
C GLY A 497 -7.55 -9.35 5.23
N ASP A 498 -8.65 -9.14 4.50
CA ASP A 498 -9.86 -8.47 5.02
C ASP A 498 -11.12 -9.36 5.06
N ARG A 499 -10.97 -10.67 4.84
CA ARG A 499 -12.03 -11.69 5.01
C ARG A 499 -12.20 -12.07 6.49
N GLY A 500 -13.34 -11.75 7.09
CA GLY A 500 -13.60 -11.95 8.52
C GLY A 500 -14.27 -13.28 8.87
N ASP A 501 -15.13 -13.78 8.00
CA ASP A 501 -15.90 -15.03 8.14
C ASP A 501 -15.05 -16.28 8.41
N GLN A 502 -13.87 -16.39 7.79
CA GLN A 502 -13.06 -17.61 7.84
C GLN A 502 -11.92 -17.59 8.87
N LEU A 503 -11.82 -16.58 9.75
CA LEU A 503 -10.66 -16.39 10.63
C LEU A 503 -10.42 -17.56 11.59
N HIS A 504 -11.47 -18.12 12.18
CA HIS A 504 -11.34 -19.25 13.12
C HIS A 504 -10.79 -20.50 12.41
N LEU A 505 -11.31 -20.82 11.22
CA LEU A 505 -10.82 -21.95 10.41
C LEU A 505 -9.40 -21.70 9.90
N LEU A 506 -9.04 -20.45 9.60
CA LEU A 506 -7.67 -20.07 9.24
C LEU A 506 -6.70 -20.33 10.43
N VAL A 507 -7.10 -19.96 11.64
CA VAL A 507 -6.34 -20.25 12.86
C VAL A 507 -6.18 -21.77 13.03
N ASP A 508 -7.26 -22.54 12.88
CA ASP A 508 -7.21 -24.00 12.98
C ASP A 508 -6.28 -24.64 11.94
N ALA A 509 -6.34 -24.17 10.69
CA ALA A 509 -5.46 -24.65 9.62
C ALA A 509 -3.97 -24.43 9.94
N VAL A 510 -3.65 -23.23 10.44
CA VAL A 510 -2.28 -22.84 10.83
C VAL A 510 -1.82 -23.59 12.07
N ALA A 511 -2.61 -23.57 13.15
CA ALA A 511 -2.27 -24.22 14.41
C ALA A 511 -2.06 -25.73 14.23
N SER A 512 -2.94 -26.39 13.47
CA SER A 512 -2.82 -27.82 13.19
C SER A 512 -1.53 -28.14 12.44
N ALA A 513 -1.15 -27.35 11.44
CA ALA A 513 0.07 -27.59 10.67
C ALA A 513 1.36 -27.32 11.46
N VAL A 514 1.36 -26.27 12.30
CA VAL A 514 2.51 -25.95 13.17
C VAL A 514 2.74 -27.05 14.21
N THR A 515 1.66 -27.65 14.72
CA THR A 515 1.69 -28.66 15.77
C THR A 515 1.84 -30.09 15.25
N ASP A 516 1.56 -30.34 13.96
CA ASP A 516 1.62 -31.66 13.31
C ASP A 516 2.99 -32.35 13.49
N PRO A 517 3.03 -33.53 14.14
CA PRO A 517 4.24 -34.34 14.25
C PRO A 517 4.85 -34.76 12.91
N VAL A 518 4.04 -34.96 11.86
CA VAL A 518 4.51 -35.34 10.52
C VAL A 518 5.22 -34.18 9.83
N ALA A 519 4.77 -32.95 10.05
CA ALA A 519 5.54 -31.76 9.67
C ALA A 519 6.88 -31.66 10.42
N ARG A 520 7.05 -32.38 11.55
CA ARG A 520 8.36 -32.52 12.24
C ARG A 520 9.27 -33.58 11.58
N VAL A 521 8.72 -34.54 10.84
CA VAL A 521 9.46 -35.64 10.21
C VAL A 521 9.84 -35.32 8.76
N LEU A 522 9.00 -34.60 8.02
CA LEU A 522 9.30 -34.15 6.65
C LEU A 522 10.34 -33.01 6.59
N ALA A 523 10.70 -32.45 7.75
CA ALA A 523 11.70 -31.42 7.98
C ALA A 523 13.08 -31.97 8.44
N GLY A 524 13.20 -33.29 8.55
CA GLY A 524 14.48 -33.99 8.80
C GLY A 524 14.87 -34.82 7.59
#